data_AF-A0A2V6FEY2-F1
#
_entry.id   AF-A0A2V6FEY2-F1
#
_cell.length_a   1.000
_cell.length_b   1.000
_cell.length_c   1.000
_cell.angle_alpha   90.00
_cell.angle_beta   90.00
_cell.angle_gamma   90.00
#
_symmetry.space_group_name_H-M   'P 1'
#
loop_
_entity.id
_entity.type
_entity.pdbx_description
1 polymer ?
#
loop_
_entity_poly.entity_id
_entity_poly.type
_entity_poly.pdbx_seq_one_letter_code
_entity_poly.pdbx_strand_id
1 'polypeptide(L)'
;MKTRIFAALLLLTPPLYGQSAPSPGDSVDYEELPDLNASEILRPEVVKGPHHTVHEPVATYSGANQFMIDSEFGVFEADGNEMLLRRINEINAISRLKEVSRTDEYKAALMRSAKAPVAAVKRIASDPMGTLESAPKGIMKFMSRAGESVKGIGKKSDSDKY
;
A
#
# COMPACT_ATOMS: atom_id res chain seq x y z
N MET A 1 53.26 -27.33 54.97
CA MET A 1 53.09 -28.61 54.25
C MET A 1 51.80 -29.25 54.74
N LYS A 2 50.70 -29.16 53.96
CA LYS A 2 49.39 -29.72 54.33
C LYS A 2 48.86 -30.53 53.14
N THR A 3 48.95 -31.84 53.27
CA THR A 3 48.46 -32.83 52.30
C THR A 3 46.94 -32.76 52.26
N ARG A 4 46.36 -32.53 51.07
CA ARG A 4 44.91 -32.62 50.86
C ARG A 4 44.61 -33.82 49.98
N ILE A 5 43.83 -34.73 50.54
CA ILE A 5 43.32 -35.95 49.93
C ILE A 5 42.33 -35.55 48.84
N PHE A 6 42.57 -35.99 47.60
CA PHE A 6 41.59 -35.90 46.53
C PHE A 6 40.56 -37.02 46.72
N ALA A 7 39.35 -36.65 47.13
CA ALA A 7 38.20 -37.54 47.04
C ALA A 7 37.73 -37.55 45.58
N ALA A 8 37.91 -38.67 44.89
CA ALA A 8 37.30 -38.92 43.59
C ALA A 8 35.80 -39.13 43.79
N LEU A 9 35.01 -38.11 43.44
CA LEU A 9 33.55 -38.22 43.37
C LEU A 9 33.19 -38.83 42.00
N LEU A 10 32.93 -40.14 41.99
CA LEU A 10 32.45 -40.84 40.81
C LEU A 10 30.97 -40.50 40.62
N LEU A 11 30.66 -39.53 39.75
CA LEU A 11 29.30 -39.19 39.37
C LEU A 11 28.73 -40.36 38.53
N LEU A 12 27.79 -41.08 39.13
CA LEU A 12 26.97 -42.07 38.45
C LEU A 12 26.00 -41.33 37.52
N THR A 13 26.34 -41.24 36.23
CA THR A 13 25.42 -40.81 35.18
C THR A 13 24.28 -41.84 35.08
N PRO A 14 23.02 -41.47 35.35
CA PRO A 14 21.92 -42.37 35.05
C PRO A 14 21.91 -42.62 33.53
N PRO A 15 21.65 -43.84 33.07
CA PRO A 15 21.38 -44.05 31.66
C PRO A 15 20.17 -43.17 31.31
N LEU A 16 20.32 -42.33 30.28
CA LEU A 16 19.18 -41.82 29.54
C LEU A 16 18.43 -43.06 29.06
N TYR A 17 17.41 -43.49 29.79
CA TYR A 17 16.41 -44.38 29.26
C TYR A 17 15.93 -43.74 27.97
N GLY A 18 16.16 -44.44 26.87
CA GLY A 18 15.95 -43.92 25.53
C GLY A 18 14.59 -43.26 25.45
N GLN A 19 14.58 -41.96 25.19
CA GLN A 19 13.45 -41.40 24.50
C GLN A 19 13.38 -42.17 23.19
N SER A 20 12.34 -42.99 23.05
CA SER A 20 11.99 -43.60 21.77
C SER A 20 11.99 -42.47 20.75
N ALA A 21 12.86 -42.54 19.74
CA ALA A 21 12.76 -41.62 18.62
C ALA A 21 11.32 -41.73 18.08
N PRO A 22 10.63 -40.61 17.78
CA PRO A 22 9.30 -40.69 17.19
C PRO A 22 9.37 -41.61 15.97
N SER A 23 8.52 -42.64 15.97
CA SER A 23 8.50 -43.61 14.89
C SER A 23 8.10 -42.87 13.61
N PRO A 24 8.79 -43.06 12.47
CA PRO A 24 8.35 -42.53 11.19
C PRO A 24 7.06 -43.28 10.80
N GLY A 25 5.92 -42.81 11.29
CA GLY A 25 4.65 -43.53 11.18
C GLY A 25 3.47 -42.91 11.92
N ASP A 26 3.69 -41.95 12.82
CA ASP A 26 2.59 -41.12 13.33
C ASP A 26 2.25 -40.06 12.27
N SER A 27 1.29 -40.37 11.40
CA SER A 27 0.60 -39.33 10.63
C SER A 27 -0.13 -38.43 11.63
N VAL A 28 0.39 -37.21 11.81
CA VAL A 28 -0.36 -36.18 12.51
C VAL A 28 -1.52 -35.80 11.59
N ASP A 29 -2.71 -36.28 11.91
CA ASP A 29 -3.95 -35.87 11.23
C ASP A 29 -4.25 -34.43 11.66
N TYR A 30 -4.06 -33.49 10.74
CA TYR A 30 -4.46 -32.11 10.91
C TYR A 30 -5.92 -31.94 10.47
N GLU A 31 -6.67 -31.11 11.17
CA GLU A 31 -7.98 -30.67 10.69
C GLU A 31 -7.78 -29.78 9.46
N GLU A 32 -8.39 -30.16 8.33
CA GLU A 32 -8.39 -29.33 7.11
C GLU A 32 -9.38 -28.18 7.29
N LEU A 33 -8.92 -26.96 6.99
CA LEU A 33 -9.79 -25.79 7.09
C LEU A 33 -10.83 -25.81 5.97
N PRO A 34 -12.11 -25.52 6.27
CA PRO A 34 -13.15 -25.55 5.25
C PRO A 34 -13.02 -24.38 4.27
N ASP A 35 -13.34 -24.66 3.01
CA ASP A 35 -13.68 -23.66 2.02
C ASP A 35 -15.11 -23.16 2.23
N LEU A 36 -15.30 -21.84 2.17
CA LEU A 36 -16.58 -21.18 2.37
C LEU A 36 -17.14 -20.67 1.04
N ASN A 37 -18.46 -20.52 0.92
CA ASN A 37 -19.04 -19.79 -0.21
C ASN A 37 -19.17 -18.30 0.16
N ALA A 38 -18.65 -17.42 -0.70
CA ALA A 38 -18.74 -15.97 -0.51
C ALA A 38 -20.20 -15.51 -0.34
N SER A 39 -21.13 -16.10 -1.09
CA SER A 39 -22.58 -15.84 -1.06
C SER A 39 -23.27 -16.27 0.23
N GLU A 40 -22.68 -17.20 0.97
CA GLU A 40 -23.19 -17.64 2.27
C GLU A 40 -22.68 -16.76 3.42
N ILE A 41 -21.47 -16.19 3.27
CA ILE A 41 -20.80 -15.46 4.36
C ILE A 41 -20.77 -13.93 4.16
N LEU A 42 -21.09 -13.43 2.97
CA LEU A 42 -21.10 -12.01 2.62
C LEU A 42 -22.48 -11.56 2.17
N ARG A 43 -22.73 -10.25 2.30
CA ARG A 43 -23.89 -9.63 1.69
C ARG A 43 -23.79 -9.67 0.16
N PRO A 44 -24.92 -9.80 -0.58
CA PRO A 44 -24.91 -9.86 -2.04
C PRO A 44 -24.16 -8.71 -2.71
N GLU A 45 -24.26 -7.49 -2.17
CA GLU A 45 -23.58 -6.31 -2.72
C GLU A 45 -22.05 -6.33 -2.52
N VAL A 46 -21.57 -7.09 -1.54
CA VAL A 46 -20.15 -7.32 -1.31
C VAL A 46 -19.65 -8.43 -2.23
N VAL A 47 -20.45 -9.49 -2.46
CA VAL A 47 -20.13 -10.55 -3.42
C VAL A 47 -20.02 -9.99 -4.83
N LYS A 48 -20.93 -9.11 -5.25
CA LYS A 48 -20.93 -8.54 -6.60
C LYS A 48 -21.36 -7.08 -6.59
N GLY A 49 -20.47 -6.23 -7.10
CA GLY A 49 -20.73 -4.81 -7.32
C GLY A 49 -20.58 -4.40 -8.78
N PRO A 50 -20.65 -3.09 -9.07
CA PRO A 50 -20.55 -2.57 -10.43
C PRO A 50 -19.20 -2.85 -11.11
N HIS A 51 -18.11 -2.90 -10.33
CA HIS A 51 -16.74 -3.04 -10.82
C HIS A 51 -16.00 -4.23 -10.21
N HIS A 52 -16.68 -5.09 -9.45
CA HIS A 52 -16.04 -6.21 -8.78
C HIS A 52 -16.93 -7.45 -8.66
N THR A 53 -16.31 -8.63 -8.55
CA THR A 53 -16.95 -9.89 -8.16
C THR A 53 -16.00 -10.68 -7.27
N VAL A 54 -16.45 -11.10 -6.09
CA VAL A 54 -15.70 -11.95 -5.17
C VAL A 54 -15.83 -13.40 -5.61
N HIS A 55 -14.71 -14.12 -5.64
CA HIS A 55 -14.68 -15.53 -6.01
C HIS A 55 -15.35 -16.42 -4.97
N GLU A 56 -15.82 -17.56 -5.47
CA GLU A 56 -16.17 -18.72 -4.68
C GLU A 56 -15.39 -19.92 -5.25
N PRO A 57 -14.83 -20.81 -4.43
CA PRO A 57 -14.83 -20.81 -2.95
C PRO A 57 -13.87 -19.77 -2.33
N VAL A 58 -14.05 -19.53 -1.03
CA VAL A 58 -13.23 -18.65 -0.18
C VAL A 58 -12.44 -19.53 0.79
N ALA A 59 -11.13 -19.61 0.58
CA ALA A 59 -10.24 -20.37 1.46
C ALA A 59 -10.12 -19.71 2.83
N THR A 60 -9.94 -20.52 3.87
CA THR A 60 -9.59 -20.04 5.21
C THR A 60 -8.13 -20.37 5.49
N TYR A 61 -7.33 -19.36 5.85
CA TYR A 61 -5.92 -19.55 6.19
C TYR A 61 -5.56 -18.78 7.45
N SER A 62 -4.84 -19.42 8.39
CA SER A 62 -4.39 -18.80 9.65
C SER A 62 -5.51 -18.09 10.46
N GLY A 63 -6.74 -18.57 10.37
CA GLY A 63 -7.90 -17.99 11.07
C GLY A 63 -8.56 -16.80 10.38
N ALA A 64 -8.22 -16.51 9.12
CA ALA A 64 -8.85 -15.48 8.31
C ALA A 64 -9.34 -16.04 6.96
N ASN A 65 -10.42 -15.47 6.45
CA ASN A 65 -10.92 -15.76 5.10
C ASN A 65 -10.05 -15.03 4.08
N GLN A 66 -9.57 -15.75 3.05
CA GLN A 66 -8.81 -15.16 1.96
C GLN A 66 -9.71 -14.99 0.75
N PHE A 67 -9.96 -13.72 0.39
CA PHE A 67 -10.84 -13.38 -0.71
C PHE A 67 -10.04 -13.03 -1.95
N MET A 68 -10.48 -13.57 -3.09
CA MET A 68 -10.06 -13.15 -4.42
C MET A 68 -11.17 -12.33 -5.07
N ILE A 69 -10.81 -11.20 -5.66
CA ILE A 69 -11.76 -10.20 -6.18
C ILE A 69 -11.39 -9.90 -7.63
N ASP A 70 -12.25 -10.30 -8.56
CA ASP A 70 -12.13 -9.92 -9.96
C ASP A 70 -12.64 -8.51 -10.19
N SER A 71 -11.92 -7.74 -11.01
CA SER A 71 -12.31 -6.41 -11.46
C SER A 71 -11.79 -6.15 -12.88
N GLU A 72 -12.42 -5.22 -13.60
CA GLU A 72 -11.88 -4.70 -14.86
C GLU A 72 -10.49 -4.02 -14.70
N PHE A 73 -10.07 -3.76 -13.46
CA PHE A 73 -8.77 -3.17 -13.12
C PHE A 73 -7.72 -4.19 -12.70
N GLY A 74 -8.06 -5.48 -12.64
CA GLY A 74 -7.18 -6.57 -12.20
C GLY A 74 -7.83 -7.48 -11.16
N VAL A 75 -7.06 -8.45 -10.68
CA VAL A 75 -7.46 -9.35 -9.59
C VAL A 75 -6.81 -8.88 -8.30
N PHE A 76 -7.60 -8.79 -7.23
CA PHE A 76 -7.16 -8.30 -5.93
C PHE A 76 -7.34 -9.37 -4.86
N GLU A 77 -6.34 -9.51 -4.01
CA GLU A 77 -6.37 -10.38 -2.83
C GLU A 77 -6.68 -9.56 -1.58
N ALA A 78 -7.44 -10.17 -0.67
CA ALA A 78 -7.76 -9.60 0.63
C ALA A 78 -7.78 -10.66 1.74
N ASP A 79 -6.92 -10.48 2.74
CA ASP A 79 -6.95 -11.24 3.98
C ASP A 79 -7.98 -10.64 4.95
N GLY A 80 -9.12 -11.31 5.07
CA GLY A 80 -10.19 -10.96 5.98
C GLY A 80 -11.09 -9.81 5.50
N ASN A 81 -12.14 -9.56 6.29
CA ASN A 81 -13.25 -8.71 5.90
C ASN A 81 -12.88 -7.22 5.77
N GLU A 82 -11.97 -6.71 6.62
CA GLU A 82 -11.57 -5.30 6.55
C GLU A 82 -10.83 -5.01 5.24
N MET A 83 -9.86 -5.86 4.88
CA MET A 83 -9.14 -5.73 3.62
C MET A 83 -10.08 -5.91 2.43
N LEU A 84 -11.02 -6.85 2.48
CA LEU A 84 -12.02 -7.06 1.42
C LEU A 84 -12.79 -5.77 1.13
N LEU A 85 -13.35 -5.14 2.18
CA LEU A 85 -14.09 -3.89 2.03
C LEU A 85 -13.20 -2.75 1.54
N ARG A 86 -11.94 -2.70 2.00
CA ARG A 86 -10.96 -1.72 1.53
C ARG A 86 -10.66 -1.91 0.03
N ARG A 87 -10.41 -3.13 -0.43
CA ARG A 87 -10.17 -3.43 -1.85
C ARG A 87 -11.36 -3.04 -2.72
N ILE A 88 -12.59 -3.33 -2.28
CA ILE A 88 -13.80 -2.92 -3.00
C ILE A 88 -13.87 -1.38 -3.12
N ASN A 89 -13.57 -0.66 -2.04
CA ASN A 89 -13.53 0.80 -2.08
C ASN A 89 -12.42 1.34 -3.01
N GLU A 90 -11.24 0.72 -3.00
CA GLU A 90 -10.13 1.05 -3.90
C GLU A 90 -10.51 0.84 -5.37
N ILE A 91 -11.15 -0.29 -5.70
CA ILE A 91 -11.68 -0.60 -7.04
C ILE A 91 -12.66 0.49 -7.51
N ASN A 92 -13.60 0.89 -6.66
CA ASN A 92 -14.54 1.96 -6.98
C ASN A 92 -13.84 3.32 -7.16
N ALA A 93 -12.81 3.61 -6.36
CA ALA A 93 -12.01 4.82 -6.51
C ALA A 93 -11.23 4.83 -7.83
N ILE A 94 -10.65 3.70 -8.25
CA ILE A 94 -9.97 3.56 -9.54
C ILE A 94 -10.94 3.81 -10.70
N SER A 95 -12.16 3.26 -10.62
CA SER A 95 -13.23 3.54 -11.59
C SER A 95 -13.48 5.04 -11.71
N ARG A 96 -13.65 5.74 -10.58
CA ARG A 96 -13.90 7.18 -10.59
C ARG A 96 -12.70 7.99 -11.14
N LEU A 97 -11.47 7.58 -10.82
CA LEU A 97 -10.27 8.19 -11.39
C LEU A 97 -10.21 8.03 -12.91
N LYS A 98 -10.59 6.85 -13.42
CA LYS A 98 -10.68 6.57 -14.87
C LYS A 98 -11.73 7.45 -15.54
N GLU A 99 -12.88 7.66 -14.91
CA GLU A 99 -13.89 8.60 -15.42
C GLU A 99 -13.36 10.03 -15.50
N VAL A 100 -12.73 10.53 -14.41
CA VAL A 100 -12.16 11.88 -14.38
C VAL A 100 -11.06 12.03 -15.43
N SER A 101 -10.22 11.02 -15.66
CA SER A 101 -9.18 11.07 -16.70
C SER A 101 -9.73 11.16 -18.13
N ARG A 102 -11.01 10.80 -18.34
CA ARG A 102 -11.66 10.87 -19.66
C ARG A 102 -12.30 12.22 -19.94
N THR A 103 -12.39 13.10 -18.94
CA THR A 103 -12.96 14.45 -19.08
C THR A 103 -12.12 15.32 -20.01
N ASP A 104 -12.77 16.30 -20.65
CA ASP A 104 -12.10 17.20 -21.58
C ASP A 104 -11.15 18.15 -20.85
N GLU A 105 -11.44 18.48 -19.58
CA GLU A 105 -10.55 19.22 -18.70
C GLU A 105 -9.25 18.46 -18.46
N TYR A 106 -9.31 17.16 -18.17
CA TYR A 106 -8.11 16.34 -17.99
C TYR A 106 -7.31 16.24 -19.29
N LYS A 107 -7.97 15.99 -20.42
CA LYS A 107 -7.31 15.97 -21.74
C LYS A 107 -6.68 17.32 -22.09
N ALA A 108 -7.37 18.42 -21.82
CA ALA A 108 -6.87 19.77 -22.06
C ALA A 108 -5.67 20.08 -21.17
N ALA A 109 -5.73 19.69 -19.89
CA ALA A 109 -4.62 19.80 -18.96
C ALA A 109 -3.40 18.98 -19.43
N LEU A 110 -3.62 17.73 -19.86
CA LEU A 110 -2.57 16.87 -20.40
C LEU A 110 -1.94 17.47 -21.67
N MET A 111 -2.77 17.95 -22.61
CA MET A 111 -2.31 18.61 -23.83
C MET A 111 -1.53 19.90 -23.54
N ARG A 112 -1.98 20.70 -22.56
CA ARG A 112 -1.28 21.90 -22.13
C ARG A 112 0.09 21.56 -21.53
N SER A 113 0.14 20.54 -20.67
CA SER A 113 1.38 20.06 -20.07
C SER A 113 2.36 19.55 -21.12
N ALA A 114 1.89 18.84 -22.16
CA ALA A 114 2.75 18.41 -23.27
C ALA A 114 3.24 19.57 -24.15
N LYS A 115 2.40 20.59 -24.38
CA LYS A 115 2.76 21.77 -25.18
C LYS A 115 3.76 22.69 -24.47
N ALA A 116 3.76 22.74 -23.13
CA ALA A 116 4.58 23.68 -22.39
C ALA A 116 6.11 23.49 -22.62
N PRO A 117 6.67 22.27 -22.54
CA PRO A 117 8.08 22.01 -22.89
C PRO A 117 8.40 22.33 -24.34
N VAL A 118 7.53 21.91 -25.28
CA VAL A 118 7.73 22.15 -26.72
C VAL A 118 7.77 23.65 -27.02
N ALA A 119 6.84 24.41 -26.45
CA ALA A 119 6.81 25.86 -26.59
C ALA A 119 8.04 26.53 -25.97
N ALA A 120 8.56 26.01 -24.85
CA ALA A 120 9.79 26.50 -24.24
C ALA A 120 11.01 26.28 -25.13
N VAL A 121 11.19 25.06 -25.67
CA VAL A 121 12.29 24.75 -26.61
C VAL A 121 12.19 25.62 -27.86
N LYS A 122 10.99 25.74 -28.45
CA LYS A 122 10.79 26.59 -29.63
C LYS A 122 11.18 28.04 -29.36
N ARG A 123 10.82 28.59 -28.19
CA ARG A 123 11.18 29.96 -27.79
C ARG A 123 12.67 30.15 -27.58
N ILE A 124 13.36 29.19 -26.96
CA ILE A 124 14.83 29.24 -26.80
C ILE A 124 15.51 29.32 -28.19
N ALA A 125 15.05 28.49 -29.14
CA ALA A 125 15.63 28.45 -30.48
C ALA A 125 15.30 29.72 -31.29
N SER A 126 14.08 30.26 -31.19
CA SER A 126 13.65 31.42 -31.98
C SER A 126 14.01 32.78 -31.37
N ASP A 127 14.22 32.84 -30.05
CA ASP A 127 14.50 34.06 -29.30
C ASP A 127 15.46 33.80 -28.12
N PRO A 128 16.76 33.60 -28.40
CA PRO A 128 17.73 33.26 -27.36
C PRO A 128 18.01 34.44 -26.41
N MET A 129 18.04 35.68 -26.93
CA MET A 129 18.33 36.87 -26.10
C MET A 129 17.16 37.24 -25.19
N GLY A 130 15.91 37.23 -25.70
CA GLY A 130 14.73 37.50 -24.87
C GLY A 130 14.46 36.41 -23.82
N THR A 131 14.85 35.16 -24.09
CA THR A 131 14.78 34.07 -23.11
C THR A 131 15.76 34.27 -21.95
N LEU A 132 16.99 34.73 -22.22
CA LEU A 132 18.00 34.97 -21.19
C LEU A 132 17.65 36.15 -20.27
N GLU A 133 16.98 37.19 -20.79
CA GLU A 133 16.49 38.32 -19.99
C GLU A 133 15.24 37.98 -19.15
N SER A 134 14.45 37.00 -19.59
CA SER A 134 13.18 36.63 -18.97
C SER A 134 13.31 35.49 -17.93
N ALA A 135 14.30 34.61 -18.07
CA ALA A 135 14.57 33.54 -17.10
C ALA A 135 14.86 34.06 -15.67
N PRO A 136 15.67 35.12 -15.46
CA PRO A 136 15.86 35.73 -14.14
C PRO A 136 14.56 36.27 -13.52
N LYS A 137 13.70 36.88 -14.34
CA LYS A 137 12.38 37.39 -13.90
C LYS A 137 11.44 36.25 -13.48
N GLY A 138 11.54 35.09 -14.14
CA GLY A 138 10.77 33.88 -13.80
C GLY A 138 11.13 33.32 -12.43
N ILE A 139 12.43 33.18 -12.14
CA ILE A 139 12.92 32.70 -10.84
C ILE A 139 12.52 33.68 -9.72
N MET A 140 12.70 34.99 -9.93
CA MET A 140 12.26 35.99 -8.95
C MET A 140 10.75 35.90 -8.66
N LYS A 141 9.90 35.71 -9.67
CA LYS A 141 8.45 35.57 -9.46
C LYS A 141 8.08 34.33 -8.63
N PHE A 142 8.80 33.23 -8.79
CA PHE A 142 8.64 32.04 -7.94
C PHE A 142 9.09 32.31 -6.49
N MET A 143 10.22 33.00 -6.30
CA MET A 143 10.70 33.36 -4.96
C MET A 143 9.79 34.38 -4.27
N SER A 144 9.29 35.39 -4.98
CA SER A 144 8.32 36.36 -4.45
C SER A 144 7.03 35.68 -4.02
N ARG A 145 6.53 34.69 -4.78
CA ARG A 145 5.35 33.91 -4.41
C ARG A 145 5.57 33.04 -3.16
N ALA A 146 6.75 32.45 -3.01
CA ALA A 146 7.11 31.73 -1.80
C ALA A 146 7.14 32.67 -0.59
N GLY A 147 7.72 33.87 -0.74
CA GLY A 147 7.73 34.92 0.27
C GLY A 147 6.33 35.44 0.62
N GLU A 148 5.45 35.65 -0.36
CA GLU A 148 4.04 36.04 -0.14
C GLU A 148 3.25 34.96 0.60
N SER A 149 3.49 33.68 0.28
CA SER A 149 2.84 32.55 0.96
C SER A 149 3.26 32.46 2.43
N VAL A 150 4.53 32.76 2.75
CA VAL A 150 5.03 32.84 4.14
C VAL A 150 4.51 34.09 4.86
N LYS A 151 4.46 35.25 4.18
CA LYS A 151 3.94 36.50 4.74
C LYS A 151 2.42 36.46 4.99
N GLY A 152 1.68 35.66 4.22
CA GLY A 152 0.26 35.40 4.43
C GLY A 152 -0.07 34.53 5.65
N ILE A 153 0.87 33.67 6.07
CA ILE A 153 0.74 32.87 7.31
C ILE A 153 1.00 33.74 8.55
N GLY A 154 1.94 34.69 8.48
CA GLY A 154 2.25 35.61 9.59
C GLY A 154 1.27 36.77 9.79
N LYS A 155 0.37 37.05 8.83
CA LYS A 155 -0.59 38.17 8.91
C LYS A 155 -1.97 37.77 9.45
N LYS A 156 -2.18 36.49 9.77
CA LYS A 156 -3.46 35.96 10.31
C LYS A 156 -3.47 35.79 11.82
N SER A 157 -2.45 36.27 12.53
CA SER A 157 -2.31 36.12 13.99
C SER A 157 -2.33 37.43 14.78
N ASP A 158 -2.81 38.54 14.21
CA ASP A 158 -2.87 39.84 14.93
C ASP A 158 -4.18 40.62 14.72
N SER A 159 -5.30 39.94 14.51
CA SER A 159 -6.62 40.60 14.47
C SER A 159 -7.72 39.92 15.28
N ASP A 160 -7.36 39.06 16.24
CA ASP A 160 -8.28 38.57 17.28
C ASP A 160 -7.90 39.17 18.63
N LYS A 161 -8.12 40.48 18.74
CA LYS A 161 -8.30 41.16 20.02
C LYS A 161 -9.40 42.20 19.85
N TYR A 162 -10.64 41.76 19.92
CA TYR A 162 -11.77 42.38 20.64
C TYR A 162 -12.95 41.40 20.61
#